data_AF-A0A5J4RAQ4-F1
#
_entry.id   AF-A0A5J4RAQ4-F1
#
_cell.length_a   1.000
_cell.length_b   1.000
_cell.length_c   1.000
_cell.angle_alpha   90.00
_cell.angle_beta   90.00
_cell.angle_gamma   90.00
#
_symmetry.space_group_name_H-M   'P 1'
#
loop_
_entity.id
_entity.type
_entity.pdbx_description
1 polymer ?
#
loop_
_entity_poly.entity_id
_entity_poly.type
_entity_poly.pdbx_seq_one_letter_code
_entity_poly.pdbx_strand_id
1 'polypeptide(L)'
;MLEEYLQAWKQVATLIKIQASRDINGALHQQTRCYISDEHVEQAACYNSLIRGHWGMENHLHWHLDVTFKEDACRARVGNAPLNLSTMRKFALQLLSNMKDKHSLKKRQYKAALDIGYMKKILKF
;
A
#
# COMPACT_ATOMS: atom_id res chain seq x y z
N MET A 1 32.43 9.54 9.15
CA MET A 1 31.79 8.50 8.31
C MET A 1 30.33 8.83 7.99
N LEU A 2 29.39 8.94 8.94
CA LEU A 2 27.99 9.32 8.62
C LEU A 2 27.85 10.77 8.10
N GLU A 3 28.63 11.69 8.65
CA GLU A 3 28.65 13.11 8.25
C GLU A 3 29.14 13.35 6.81
N GLU A 4 30.10 12.57 6.32
CA GLU A 4 30.59 12.66 4.94
C GLU A 4 29.52 12.25 3.91
N TYR A 5 28.71 11.23 4.22
CA TYR A 5 27.63 10.79 3.33
C TYR A 5 26.44 11.76 3.33
N LEU A 6 26.19 12.46 4.44
CA LEU A 6 25.12 13.46 4.53
C LEU A 6 25.41 14.71 3.69
N GLN A 7 26.68 15.07 3.48
CA GLN A 7 27.05 16.22 2.63
C GLN A 7 26.56 16.09 1.18
N ALA A 8 26.39 14.86 0.67
CA ALA A 8 25.83 14.63 -0.66
C ALA A 8 24.31 14.90 -0.73
N TRP A 9 23.61 14.88 0.41
CA TRP A 9 22.15 15.00 0.50
C TRP A 9 21.76 16.34 1.13
N LYS A 10 21.99 17.43 0.39
CA LYS A 10 21.83 18.82 0.85
C LYS A 10 20.45 19.19 1.40
N GLN A 11 19.42 18.41 1.10
CA GLN A 11 18.04 18.65 1.50
C GLN A 11 17.58 17.77 2.67
N VAL A 12 18.43 16.87 3.18
CA VAL A 12 18.06 16.04 4.33
C VAL A 12 18.16 16.88 5.60
N ALA A 13 17.02 17.03 6.26
CA ALA A 13 16.87 17.75 7.51
C ALA A 13 16.91 16.82 8.73
N THR A 14 16.33 15.62 8.59
CA THR A 14 16.10 14.71 9.72
C THR A 14 16.47 13.27 9.37
N LEU A 15 17.21 12.63 10.28
CA LEU A 15 17.47 11.19 10.28
C LEU A 15 16.54 10.48 11.25
N ILE A 16 15.90 9.40 10.81
CA ILE A 16 14.88 8.69 11.57
C ILE A 16 15.32 7.24 11.73
N LYS A 17 15.38 6.75 12.98
CA LYS A 17 15.62 5.34 13.30
C LYS A 17 14.38 4.76 13.96
N ILE A 18 13.76 3.77 13.32
CA ILE A 18 12.66 2.99 13.89
C ILE A 18 13.19 1.64 14.35
N GLN A 19 13.01 1.35 15.63
CA GLN A 19 13.21 0.02 16.18
C GLN A 19 11.83 -0.59 16.46
N ALA A 20 11.56 -1.74 15.87
CA ALA A 20 10.32 -2.47 16.05
C ALA A 20 10.63 -3.85 16.61
N SER A 21 9.87 -4.25 17.62
CA SER A 21 9.91 -5.59 18.20
C SER A 21 8.52 -6.22 18.04
N ARG A 22 8.47 -7.49 17.65
CA ARG A 22 7.24 -8.29 17.64
C ARG A 22 7.52 -9.63 18.28
N ASP A 23 6.59 -10.10 19.10
CA ASP A 23 6.57 -11.48 19.57
C ASP A 23 5.60 -12.27 18.70
N ILE A 24 6.08 -13.37 18.11
CA ILE A 24 5.23 -14.31 17.38
C ILE A 24 5.48 -15.69 17.97
N ASN A 25 4.45 -16.26 18.60
CA ASN A 25 4.51 -17.60 19.21
C ASN A 25 5.71 -17.78 20.17
N GLY A 26 6.05 -16.74 20.96
CA GLY A 26 7.16 -16.77 21.90
C GLY A 26 8.53 -16.49 21.27
N ALA A 27 8.60 -16.26 19.95
CA ALA A 27 9.81 -15.80 19.28
C ALA A 27 9.82 -14.27 19.16
N LEU A 28 10.76 -13.63 19.85
CA LEU A 28 11.00 -12.21 19.72
C LEU A 28 11.76 -11.91 18.43
N HIS A 29 11.15 -11.11 17.57
CA HIS A 29 11.76 -10.58 16.36
C HIS A 29 11.98 -9.08 16.51
N GLN A 30 13.19 -8.63 16.18
CA GLN A 30 13.56 -7.22 16.22
C GLN A 30 14.00 -6.74 14.83
N GLN A 31 13.60 -5.53 14.47
CA GLN A 31 13.96 -4.91 13.21
C GLN A 31 14.35 -3.45 13.45
N THR A 32 15.47 -3.03 12.85
CA THR A 32 15.85 -1.62 12.77
C THR A 32 15.68 -1.15 11.33
N ARG A 33 15.03 -0.01 11.14
CA ARG A 33 14.81 0.64 9.85
C ARG A 33 15.24 2.10 9.96
N CYS A 34 16.03 2.57 9.00
CA CYS A 34 16.50 3.95 8.94
C CYS A 34 15.82 4.67 7.77
N TYR A 35 15.40 5.91 7.99
CA TYR A 35 14.76 6.77 7.00
C TYR A 35 15.39 8.16 7.03
N ILE A 36 15.20 8.90 5.94
CA ILE A 36 15.62 10.29 5.79
C ILE A 36 14.38 11.15 5.48
N SER A 37 14.38 12.39 5.95
CA SER A 37 13.32 13.37 5.67
C SER A 37 13.93 14.75 5.47
N ASP A 38 13.34 15.55 4.59
CA ASP A 38 13.56 16.99 4.45
C ASP A 38 12.70 17.82 5.43
N GLU A 39 11.73 17.18 6.11
CA GLU A 39 10.96 17.84 7.16
C GLU A 39 11.77 18.09 8.43
N HIS A 40 11.51 19.23 9.06
CA HIS A 40 12.11 19.67 10.33
C HIS A 40 11.16 19.48 11.52
N VAL A 41 10.63 18.26 11.68
CA VAL A 41 9.77 17.92 12.82
C VAL A 41 10.60 17.28 13.92
N GLU A 42 10.56 17.81 15.14
CA GLU A 42 11.31 17.27 16.28
C GLU A 42 10.61 16.06 16.94
N GLN A 43 9.28 15.99 16.84
CA GLN A 43 8.52 14.92 17.47
C GLN A 43 8.66 13.60 16.70
N ALA A 44 9.44 12.67 17.24
CA ALA A 44 9.62 11.31 16.71
C ALA A 44 8.29 10.56 16.48
N ALA A 45 7.26 10.85 17.29
CA ALA A 45 5.93 10.25 17.14
C ALA A 45 5.27 10.57 15.78
N CYS A 46 5.55 11.75 15.20
CA CYS A 46 5.06 12.13 13.88
C CYS A 46 5.58 11.16 12.81
N TYR A 47 6.90 10.96 12.74
CA TYR A 47 7.50 10.04 11.78
C TYR A 47 7.06 8.59 12.01
N ASN A 48 6.94 8.15 13.26
CA ASN A 48 6.42 6.80 13.53
C ASN A 48 5.00 6.63 12.98
N SER A 49 4.14 7.64 13.11
CA SER A 49 2.79 7.64 12.53
C SER A 49 2.83 7.57 11.00
N LEU A 50 3.65 8.40 10.36
CA LEU A 50 3.81 8.42 8.89
C LEU A 50 4.31 7.07 8.36
N ILE A 51 5.35 6.52 9.00
CA ILE A 51 5.94 5.24 8.62
C ILE A 51 4.91 4.12 8.80
N ARG A 52 4.15 4.10 9.90
CA ARG A 52 3.05 3.15 10.08
C ARG A 52 1.94 3.34 9.05
N GLY A 53 1.61 4.58 8.70
CA GLY A 53 0.66 4.91 7.64
C GLY A 53 1.11 4.40 6.27
N HIS A 54 2.40 4.50 5.98
CA HIS A 54 3.00 3.97 4.76
C HIS A 54 2.80 2.45 4.64
N TRP A 55 2.99 1.70 5.73
CA TRP A 55 2.67 0.25 5.76
C TRP A 55 1.20 -0.05 5.47
N GLY A 56 0.30 0.91 5.67
CA GLY A 56 -1.09 0.82 5.25
C GLY A 56 -1.25 0.62 3.75
N MET A 57 -0.34 1.11 2.90
CA MET A 57 -0.39 0.89 1.45
C MET A 57 -0.20 -0.59 1.12
N GLU A 58 0.77 -1.25 1.73
CA GLU A 58 0.99 -2.69 1.52
C GLU A 58 -0.24 -3.51 1.88
N ASN A 59 -0.84 -3.22 3.03
CA ASN A 59 -1.98 -3.97 3.54
C ASN A 59 -3.29 -3.70 2.78
N HIS A 60 -3.57 -2.44 2.40
CA HIS A 60 -4.86 -2.07 1.81
C HIS A 60 -4.84 -2.03 0.28
N LEU A 61 -3.67 -1.85 -0.34
CA LEU A 61 -3.54 -1.81 -1.79
C LEU A 61 -2.93 -3.11 -2.30
N HIS A 62 -1.67 -3.39 -1.98
CA HIS A 62 -0.90 -4.50 -2.58
C HIS A 62 -1.53 -5.85 -2.28
N TRP A 63 -1.87 -6.14 -1.02
CA TRP A 63 -2.55 -7.38 -0.66
C TRP A 63 -3.83 -7.63 -1.48
N HIS A 64 -4.62 -6.59 -1.72
CA HIS A 64 -5.83 -6.72 -2.52
C HIS A 64 -5.52 -6.94 -4.01
N LEU A 65 -4.53 -6.27 -4.57
CA LEU A 65 -4.08 -6.51 -5.94
C LEU A 65 -3.62 -7.96 -6.12
N ASP A 66 -2.80 -8.45 -5.20
CA ASP A 66 -2.18 -9.77 -5.30
C ASP A 66 -3.20 -10.88 -5.04
N VAL A 67 -4.02 -10.77 -3.99
CA VAL A 67 -4.92 -11.84 -3.56
C VAL A 67 -6.32 -11.73 -4.16
N THR A 68 -6.90 -10.53 -4.19
CA THR A 68 -8.27 -10.34 -4.71
C THR A 68 -8.28 -10.26 -6.23
N PHE A 69 -7.34 -9.52 -6.82
CA PHE A 69 -7.24 -9.36 -8.27
C PHE A 69 -6.27 -10.36 -8.95
N LYS A 70 -5.59 -11.19 -8.16
CA LYS A 70 -4.66 -12.23 -8.66
C LYS A 70 -3.58 -11.64 -9.57
N GLU A 71 -3.06 -10.48 -9.21
CA GLU A 71 -2.05 -9.76 -9.99
C GLU A 71 -0.79 -10.61 -10.18
N ASP A 72 -0.24 -11.18 -9.11
CA ASP A 72 0.93 -12.07 -9.14
C ASP A 72 0.75 -13.30 -10.03
N ALA A 73 -0.46 -13.85 -10.07
CA ALA A 73 -0.77 -15.03 -10.88
C ALA A 73 -1.02 -14.68 -12.36
N CYS A 74 -1.08 -13.40 -12.73
CA CYS A 74 -1.37 -12.97 -14.08
C CYS A 74 -0.19 -13.20 -15.03
N ARG A 75 -0.42 -13.93 -16.12
CA ARG A 75 0.62 -14.25 -17.13
C ARG A 75 0.66 -13.29 -18.33
N ALA A 76 -0.11 -12.21 -18.30
CA ALA A 76 -0.14 -11.24 -19.39
C ALA A 76 1.14 -10.38 -19.37
N ARG A 77 2.14 -10.77 -20.16
CA ARG A 77 3.50 -10.18 -20.17
C ARG A 77 3.87 -9.47 -21.48
N VAL A 78 2.99 -9.44 -22.47
CA VAL A 78 3.28 -8.92 -23.82
C VAL A 78 2.88 -7.45 -23.94
N GLY A 79 3.77 -6.64 -24.53
CA GLY A 79 3.53 -5.23 -24.80
C GLY A 79 3.11 -4.46 -23.53
N ASN A 80 2.06 -3.65 -23.66
CA ASN A 80 1.55 -2.83 -22.56
C ASN A 80 0.57 -3.57 -21.62
N ALA A 81 0.37 -4.88 -21.80
CA ALA A 81 -0.60 -5.63 -21.01
C ALA A 81 -0.36 -5.57 -19.48
N PRO A 82 0.89 -5.69 -18.96
CA PRO A 82 1.13 -5.57 -17.52
C PRO A 82 0.69 -4.22 -16.95
N LEU A 83 1.09 -3.12 -17.60
CA LEU A 83 0.79 -1.76 -17.16
C LEU A 83 -0.70 -1.45 -17.23
N ASN A 84 -1.35 -1.82 -18.35
CA ASN A 84 -2.78 -1.60 -18.54
C ASN A 84 -3.58 -2.35 -17.48
N LEU A 85 -3.25 -3.62 -17.22
CA LEU A 85 -3.94 -4.42 -16.22
C LEU A 85 -3.72 -3.89 -14.79
N SER A 86 -2.49 -3.53 -14.43
CA SER A 86 -2.22 -2.94 -13.10
C SER A 86 -3.02 -1.65 -12.89
N THR A 87 -3.08 -0.79 -13.91
CA THR A 87 -3.87 0.46 -13.88
C THR A 87 -5.37 0.16 -13.72
N MET A 88 -5.92 -0.74 -14.52
CA MET A 88 -7.34 -1.10 -14.48
C MET A 88 -7.73 -1.75 -13.14
N ARG A 89 -6.87 -2.61 -12.57
CA ARG A 89 -7.11 -3.22 -11.25
C ARG A 89 -7.12 -2.19 -10.14
N LYS A 90 -6.17 -1.25 -10.12
CA LYS A 90 -6.14 -0.16 -9.13
C LYS A 90 -7.39 0.71 -9.22
N PHE A 91 -7.83 1.04 -10.43
CA PHE A 91 -9.08 1.77 -10.66
C PHE A 91 -10.30 1.00 -10.14
N ALA A 92 -10.42 -0.28 -10.50
CA ALA A 92 -11.50 -1.14 -10.02
C ALA A 92 -11.49 -1.27 -8.49
N LEU A 93 -10.32 -1.50 -7.87
CA LEU A 93 -10.18 -1.57 -6.43
C LEU A 93 -10.65 -0.28 -5.76
N GLN A 94 -10.25 0.89 -6.26
CA GLN A 94 -10.70 2.17 -5.71
C GLN A 94 -12.23 2.31 -5.75
N LEU A 95 -12.86 1.95 -6.86
CA LEU A 95 -14.33 2.00 -6.99
C LEU A 95 -15.01 1.03 -6.01
N LEU A 96 -14.53 -0.21 -5.95
CA LEU A 96 -15.10 -1.23 -5.06
C LEU A 96 -14.91 -0.87 -3.58
N SER A 97 -13.78 -0.28 -3.20
CA SER A 97 -13.49 0.14 -1.82
C SER A 97 -14.41 1.25 -1.33
N ASN A 98 -14.90 2.12 -2.23
CA ASN A 98 -15.81 3.21 -1.90
C ASN A 98 -17.27 2.78 -1.68
N MET A 99 -17.62 1.52 -1.95
CA MET A 99 -18.96 1.00 -1.69
C MET A 99 -19.21 0.87 -0.17
N LYS A 100 -20.37 1.32 0.29
CA LYS A 100 -20.76 1.30 1.71
C LYS A 100 -21.63 0.09 2.11
N ASP A 101 -21.64 -0.97 1.30
CA ASP A 101 -22.39 -2.19 1.62
C ASP A 101 -21.58 -3.16 2.50
N LYS A 102 -22.25 -4.22 2.99
CA LYS A 102 -21.65 -5.22 3.88
C LYS A 102 -20.83 -6.29 3.14
N HIS A 103 -20.58 -6.15 1.84
CA HIS A 103 -19.88 -7.17 1.06
C HIS A 103 -18.36 -6.98 1.14
N SER A 104 -17.62 -8.08 1.19
CA SER A 104 -16.16 -8.05 1.02
C SER A 104 -15.78 -7.62 -0.40
N LEU A 105 -14.57 -7.10 -0.60
CA LEU A 105 -14.10 -6.67 -1.92
C LEU A 105 -14.23 -7.76 -2.99
N LYS A 106 -13.89 -9.01 -2.66
CA LYS A 106 -14.08 -10.18 -3.53
C LYS A 106 -15.55 -10.39 -3.91
N LYS A 107 -16.47 -10.25 -2.95
CA LYS A 107 -17.92 -10.39 -3.21
C LYS A 107 -18.48 -9.22 -4.02
N ARG A 108 -18.00 -8.00 -3.80
CA ARG A 108 -18.36 -6.82 -4.61
C ARG A 108 -17.91 -7.01 -6.06
N GLN A 109 -16.66 -7.44 -6.28
CA GLN A 109 -16.12 -7.76 -7.60
C GLN A 109 -16.96 -8.83 -8.31
N TYR A 110 -17.25 -9.95 -7.62
CA TYR A 110 -18.05 -11.03 -8.18
C TYR A 110 -19.48 -10.59 -8.52
N LYS A 111 -20.12 -9.84 -7.61
CA LYS A 111 -21.46 -9.31 -7.84
C LYS A 111 -21.50 -8.34 -9.02
N ALA A 112 -20.51 -7.46 -9.15
CA ALA A 112 -20.41 -6.54 -10.28
C ALA A 112 -20.30 -7.29 -11.61
N ALA A 113 -19.64 -8.45 -11.65
CA ALA A 113 -19.55 -9.27 -12.85
C ALA A 113 -20.89 -9.92 -13.27
N LEU A 114 -21.82 -10.10 -12.33
CA LEU A 114 -23.10 -10.80 -12.58
C LEU A 114 -24.32 -9.87 -12.67
N ASP A 115 -24.27 -8.72 -11.99
CA ASP A 115 -25.39 -7.80 -11.85
C ASP A 115 -25.00 -6.44 -12.44
N ILE A 116 -25.53 -6.15 -13.62
CA ILE A 116 -25.31 -4.89 -14.35
C ILE A 116 -25.84 -3.70 -13.53
N GLY A 117 -26.93 -3.85 -12.79
CA GLY A 117 -27.46 -2.78 -11.93
C GLY A 117 -26.48 -2.45 -10.80
N TYR A 118 -25.89 -3.47 -10.19
CA TYR A 118 -24.84 -3.28 -9.20
C TYR A 118 -23.54 -2.72 -9.81
N MET A 119 -23.16 -3.15 -11.01
CA MET A 119 -22.01 -2.59 -11.73
C MET A 119 -22.21 -1.09 -12.01
N LYS A 120 -23.37 -0.70 -12.53
CA LYS A 120 -23.72 0.72 -12.77
C LYS A 120 -23.67 1.54 -11.49
N LYS A 121 -24.19 0.98 -10.39
CA LYS A 121 -24.11 1.61 -9.06
C LYS A 121 -22.67 1.87 -8.62
N ILE A 122 -21.75 0.93 -8.85
CA ILE A 122 -20.31 1.12 -8.55
C ILE A 122 -19.71 2.22 -9.44
N LEU A 123 -20.05 2.22 -10.72
CA LEU A 123 -19.56 3.19 -11.71
C LEU A 123 -20.19 4.58 -11.58
N LYS A 124 -21.25 4.73 -10.77
CA LYS A 124 -22.07 5.95 -10.65
C LYS A 124 -22.66 6.41 -12.01
N PHE A 125 -23.11 5.44 -12.81
CA PHE A 125 -23.74 5.63 -14.12
C PHE A 125 -25.20 5.18 -14.11
#